data_AF-A0A3M1TQN6-F1
#
_entry.id   AF-A0A3M1TQN6-F1
#
_cell.length_a   1.000
_cell.length_b   1.000
_cell.length_c   1.000
_cell.angle_alpha   90.00
_cell.angle_beta   90.00
_cell.angle_gamma   90.00
#
_symmetry.space_group_name_H-M   'P 1'
#
loop_
_entity.id
_entity.type
_entity.pdbx_description
1 polymer ?
#
loop_
_entity_poly.entity_id
_entity_poly.type
_entity_poly.pdbx_seq_one_letter_code
_entity_poly.pdbx_strand_id
1 'polypeptide(L)'
;MKKSVTFGEDDAEALRASAPILEPHIEEILDVWYGFVGSQPHLVRHFCDPTTGAPLEGYLNAVRRRFGQWIRDTAAANYDQAWLDYQFEIGRRHHSSGKNTTDGVEASPLIPLRDLILLTYPITATLKPFLGRTGAPPEEIERMQQAWLKSVLLQVTLWSHPYVRGGEF
;
A
#
# COMPACT_ATOMS: atom_id res chain seq x y z
N MET A 1 9.46 8.49 14.06
CA MET A 1 9.19 7.49 13.00
C MET A 1 10.14 7.61 11.81
N LYS A 2 10.17 8.69 11.01
CA LYS A 2 11.09 8.83 9.84
C LYS A 2 12.55 8.45 10.13
N LYS A 3 13.12 9.00 11.21
CA LYS A 3 14.49 8.69 11.66
C LYS A 3 14.72 7.18 11.93
N SER A 4 13.71 6.48 12.43
CA SER A 4 13.79 5.04 12.78
C SER A 4 13.92 4.14 11.56
N VAL A 5 13.42 4.59 10.40
CA VAL A 5 13.55 3.89 9.11
C VAL A 5 14.58 4.58 8.19
N THR A 6 15.36 5.51 8.75
CA THR A 6 16.36 6.30 8.02
C THR A 6 15.80 7.01 6.78
N PHE A 7 14.55 7.48 6.84
CA PHE A 7 13.91 8.27 5.80
C PHE A 7 14.34 9.74 5.89
N GLY A 8 15.03 10.23 4.86
CA GLY A 8 15.52 11.61 4.71
C GLY A 8 14.97 12.34 3.48
N GLU A 9 15.54 13.51 3.16
CA GLU A 9 15.14 14.26 1.96
C GLU A 9 15.53 13.50 0.67
N ASP A 10 16.70 12.86 0.64
CA ASP A 10 17.13 12.02 -0.49
C ASP A 10 16.10 10.93 -0.84
N ASP A 11 15.43 10.36 0.16
CA ASP A 11 14.36 9.39 -0.06
C ASP A 11 13.09 10.05 -0.62
N ALA A 12 12.75 11.25 -0.13
CA ALA A 12 11.62 12.02 -0.67
C ALA A 12 11.86 12.43 -2.14
N GLU A 13 13.08 12.86 -2.47
CA GLU A 13 13.49 13.14 -3.85
C GLU A 13 13.44 11.89 -4.72
N ALA A 14 13.92 10.75 -4.22
CA ALA A 14 13.86 9.48 -4.95
C ALA A 14 12.42 9.00 -5.21
N LEU A 15 11.51 9.19 -4.25
CA LEU A 15 10.08 8.92 -4.46
C LEU A 15 9.52 9.82 -5.56
N ARG A 16 9.79 11.13 -5.51
CA ARG A 16 9.34 12.08 -6.54
C ARG A 16 9.90 11.75 -7.92
N ALA A 17 11.16 11.32 -7.99
CA ALA A 17 11.79 10.86 -9.23
C ALA A 17 11.12 9.59 -9.80
N SER A 18 10.57 8.72 -8.93
CA SER A 18 9.83 7.54 -9.37
C SER A 18 8.45 7.85 -9.96
N ALA A 19 7.84 8.99 -9.61
CA ALA A 19 6.48 9.35 -10.04
C ALA A 19 6.28 9.31 -11.57
N PRO A 20 7.07 10.01 -12.40
CA PRO A 20 6.91 9.95 -13.85
C PRO A 20 7.26 8.58 -14.45
N ILE A 21 8.04 7.75 -13.76
CA ILE A 21 8.39 6.40 -14.20
C ILE A 21 7.21 5.45 -13.99
N LEU A 22 6.53 5.56 -12.85
CA LEU A 22 5.46 4.64 -12.46
C LEU A 22 4.10 5.04 -13.04
N GLU A 23 3.82 6.33 -13.23
CA GLU A 23 2.53 6.84 -13.70
C GLU A 23 1.95 6.09 -14.93
N PRO A 24 2.70 5.89 -16.04
CA PRO A 24 2.16 5.17 -17.21
C PRO A 24 1.92 3.67 -16.97
N HIS A 25 2.41 3.13 -15.85
CA HIS A 25 2.38 1.70 -15.54
C HIS A 25 1.55 1.35 -14.30
N ILE A 26 0.79 2.31 -13.73
CA ILE A 26 -0.02 2.08 -12.53
C ILE A 26 -0.97 0.89 -12.69
N GLU A 27 -1.65 0.76 -13.84
CA GLU A 27 -2.56 -0.38 -14.05
C GLU A 27 -1.81 -1.71 -14.15
N GLU A 28 -0.64 -1.74 -14.80
CA GLU A 28 0.20 -2.96 -14.86
C GLU A 28 0.73 -3.36 -13.47
N ILE A 29 1.11 -2.37 -12.64
CA ILE A 29 1.52 -2.60 -11.26
C ILE A 29 0.37 -3.21 -10.45
N LEU A 30 -0.83 -2.64 -10.58
CA LEU A 30 -2.03 -3.15 -9.91
C LEU A 30 -2.36 -4.57 -10.39
N ASP A 31 -2.17 -4.90 -11.67
CA ASP A 31 -2.35 -6.28 -12.16
C ASP A 31 -1.41 -7.28 -11.49
N VAL A 32 -0.14 -6.91 -11.31
CA VAL A 32 0.83 -7.75 -10.59
C VAL A 32 0.39 -7.95 -9.14
N TRP A 33 -0.01 -6.88 -8.45
CA TRP A 33 -0.39 -6.97 -7.03
C TRP A 33 -1.70 -7.73 -6.81
N TYR A 34 -2.73 -7.47 -7.62
CA TYR A 34 -4.00 -8.18 -7.55
C TYR A 34 -3.86 -9.63 -8.01
N GLY A 35 -3.00 -9.91 -9.00
CA GLY A 35 -2.65 -11.27 -9.38
C GLY A 35 -2.00 -12.05 -8.24
N PHE A 36 -1.06 -11.42 -7.52
CA PHE A 36 -0.46 -12.02 -6.32
C PHE A 36 -1.52 -12.28 -5.24
N VAL A 37 -2.31 -11.27 -4.84
CA VAL A 37 -3.36 -11.42 -3.82
C VAL A 37 -4.36 -12.50 -4.22
N GLY A 38 -4.81 -12.50 -5.47
CA GLY A 38 -5.75 -13.48 -6.02
C GLY A 38 -5.21 -14.91 -6.02
N SER A 39 -3.89 -15.08 -6.16
CA SER A 39 -3.24 -16.40 -6.11
C SER A 39 -3.14 -16.99 -4.70
N GLN A 40 -3.40 -16.19 -3.65
CA GLN A 40 -3.26 -16.59 -2.26
C GLN A 40 -4.63 -16.70 -1.58
N PRO A 41 -5.17 -17.92 -1.32
CA PRO A 41 -6.51 -18.09 -0.76
C PRO A 41 -6.77 -17.34 0.55
N HIS A 42 -5.75 -17.24 1.41
CA HIS A 42 -5.85 -16.56 2.70
C HIS A 42 -5.87 -15.03 2.58
N LEU A 43 -5.42 -14.45 1.46
CA LEU A 43 -5.45 -13.02 1.20
C LEU A 43 -6.72 -12.63 0.43
N VAL A 44 -7.02 -13.33 -0.66
CA VAL A 44 -8.18 -12.99 -1.52
C VAL A 44 -9.51 -13.09 -0.78
N ARG A 45 -9.64 -13.99 0.20
CA ARG A 45 -10.86 -14.15 1.02
C ARG A 45 -11.34 -12.84 1.67
N HIS A 46 -10.45 -11.87 1.88
CA HIS A 46 -10.81 -10.59 2.49
C HIS A 46 -11.61 -9.66 1.57
N PHE A 47 -11.70 -10.01 0.29
CA PHE A 47 -12.49 -9.38 -0.77
C PHE A 47 -13.64 -10.26 -1.23
N CYS A 48 -13.90 -11.39 -0.58
CA CYS A 48 -14.99 -12.29 -0.91
C CYS A 48 -16.19 -12.09 0.01
N ASP A 49 -17.36 -12.46 -0.51
CA ASP A 49 -18.57 -12.67 0.26
C ASP A 49 -18.33 -13.79 1.30
N PRO A 50 -18.63 -13.56 2.59
CA PRO A 50 -18.30 -14.51 3.65
C PRO A 50 -19.20 -15.76 3.64
N THR A 51 -20.35 -15.72 2.95
CA THR A 51 -21.31 -16.83 2.88
C THR A 51 -21.03 -17.72 1.68
N THR A 52 -20.81 -17.13 0.50
CA THR A 52 -20.63 -17.86 -0.76
C THR A 52 -19.17 -18.11 -1.10
N GLY A 53 -18.24 -17.32 -0.55
CA GLY A 53 -16.82 -17.35 -0.89
C GLY A 53 -16.49 -16.69 -2.23
N ALA A 54 -17.48 -16.16 -2.96
CA ALA A 54 -17.27 -15.53 -4.25
C ALA A 54 -16.60 -14.14 -4.09
N PRO A 55 -15.66 -13.76 -4.97
CA PRO A 55 -15.08 -12.42 -4.98
C PRO A 55 -16.15 -11.33 -5.21
N LEU A 56 -16.06 -10.25 -4.44
CA LEU A 56 -16.91 -9.07 -4.62
C LEU A 56 -16.28 -8.14 -5.66
N GLU A 57 -16.62 -8.31 -6.94
CA GLU A 57 -16.00 -7.59 -8.05
C GLU A 57 -16.11 -6.06 -7.92
N GLY A 58 -17.28 -5.56 -7.52
CA GLY A 58 -17.50 -4.13 -7.29
C GLY A 58 -16.58 -3.56 -6.21
N TYR A 59 -16.32 -4.35 -5.15
CA TYR A 59 -15.42 -4.00 -4.07
C TYR A 59 -13.96 -3.99 -4.55
N LEU A 60 -13.52 -5.05 -5.24
CA LEU A 60 -12.18 -5.16 -5.81
C LEU A 60 -11.85 -3.97 -6.73
N ASN A 61 -12.78 -3.62 -7.62
CA ASN A 61 -12.63 -2.50 -8.56
C ASN A 61 -12.56 -1.15 -7.84
N ALA A 62 -13.35 -0.95 -6.79
CA ALA A 62 -13.33 0.29 -6.02
C ALA A 62 -12.03 0.47 -5.22
N VAL A 63 -11.57 -0.60 -4.56
CA VAL A 63 -10.27 -0.61 -3.86
C VAL A 63 -9.14 -0.41 -4.84
N ARG A 64 -9.18 -1.03 -6.03
CA ARG A 64 -8.14 -0.93 -7.06
C ARG A 64 -7.89 0.53 -7.46
N ARG A 65 -8.95 1.30 -7.68
CA ARG A 65 -8.84 2.74 -7.99
C ARG A 65 -8.14 3.52 -6.88
N ARG A 66 -8.51 3.27 -5.62
CA ARG A 66 -7.86 3.92 -4.48
C ARG A 66 -6.42 3.48 -4.30
N PHE A 67 -6.10 2.23 -4.63
CA PHE A 67 -4.73 1.72 -4.54
C PHE A 67 -3.83 2.34 -5.62
N GLY A 68 -4.35 2.55 -6.84
CA GLY A 68 -3.66 3.33 -7.87
C GLY A 68 -3.43 4.78 -7.46
N GLN A 69 -4.39 5.42 -6.79
CA GLN A 69 -4.18 6.75 -6.22
C GLN A 69 -3.12 6.76 -5.12
N TRP A 70 -3.09 5.74 -4.26
CA TRP A 70 -2.07 5.60 -3.22
C TRP A 70 -0.65 5.50 -3.78
N ILE A 71 -0.45 4.89 -4.96
CA ILE A 71 0.86 4.89 -5.65
C ILE A 71 1.29 6.33 -5.95
N ARG A 72 0.38 7.14 -6.50
CA ARG A 72 0.64 8.55 -6.82
C ARG A 72 0.95 9.37 -5.58
N ASP A 73 0.13 9.21 -4.53
CA ASP A 73 0.29 9.94 -3.28
C ASP A 73 1.63 9.59 -2.58
N THR A 74 2.03 8.31 -2.64
CA THR A 74 3.32 7.86 -2.11
C THR A 74 4.48 8.43 -2.92
N ALA A 75 4.41 8.37 -4.26
CA ALA A 75 5.45 8.91 -5.13
C ALA A 75 5.59 10.44 -5.01
N ALA A 76 4.51 11.17 -4.72
CA ALA A 76 4.55 12.61 -4.50
C ALA A 76 5.35 13.01 -3.23
N ALA A 77 5.47 12.10 -2.25
CA ALA A 77 6.21 12.31 -1.00
C ALA A 77 5.81 13.55 -0.18
N ASN A 78 4.53 13.93 -0.24
CA ASN A 78 3.97 15.06 0.52
C ASN A 78 3.50 14.57 1.90
N TYR A 79 4.42 14.49 2.87
CA TYR A 79 4.13 13.97 4.21
C TYR A 79 3.83 15.09 5.20
N ASP A 80 2.69 15.74 5.01
CA ASP A 80 2.14 16.77 5.88
C ASP A 80 1.05 16.20 6.83
N GLN A 81 0.30 17.09 7.50
CA GLN A 81 -0.78 16.67 8.40
C GLN A 81 -1.94 16.02 7.65
N ALA A 82 -2.31 16.53 6.47
CA ALA A 82 -3.39 15.95 5.68
C ALA A 82 -3.04 14.51 5.24
N TRP A 83 -1.77 14.27 4.90
CA TRP A 83 -1.26 12.93 4.66
C TRP A 83 -1.37 12.04 5.90
N LEU A 84 -0.96 12.52 7.09
CA LEU A 84 -1.07 11.77 8.34
C LEU A 84 -2.52 11.39 8.67
N ASP A 85 -3.45 12.33 8.52
CA ASP A 85 -4.88 12.10 8.74
C ASP A 85 -5.39 11.00 7.80
N TYR A 86 -4.92 11.00 6.54
CA TYR A 86 -5.29 9.97 5.58
C TYR A 86 -4.61 8.62 5.84
N GLN A 87 -3.39 8.58 6.39
CA GLN A 87 -2.76 7.33 6.84
C GLN A 87 -3.59 6.66 7.93
N PHE A 88 -4.10 7.44 8.88
CA PHE A 88 -5.00 6.91 9.91
C PHE A 88 -6.28 6.34 9.29
N GLU A 89 -6.89 7.03 8.34
CA GLU A 89 -8.08 6.54 7.63
C GLU A 89 -7.80 5.25 6.83
N ILE A 90 -6.64 5.12 6.18
CA ILE A 90 -6.26 3.87 5.50
C ILE A 90 -6.15 2.72 6.52
N GLY A 91 -5.50 2.95 7.68
CA GLY A 91 -5.46 1.97 8.76
C GLY A 91 -6.85 1.56 9.22
N ARG A 92 -7.74 2.53 9.43
CA ARG A 92 -9.13 2.29 9.83
C ARG A 92 -9.90 1.45 8.79
N ARG A 93 -9.63 1.62 7.49
CA ARG A 93 -10.25 0.85 6.39
C ARG A 93 -9.76 -0.60 6.28
N HIS A 94 -8.60 -0.93 6.87
CA HIS A 94 -8.14 -2.31 7.00
C HIS A 94 -8.63 -2.95 8.32
N HIS A 95 -8.80 -2.14 9.36
CA HIS A 95 -9.28 -2.54 10.68
C HIS A 95 -10.81 -2.67 10.74
N SER A 96 -11.32 -3.40 11.74
CA SER A 96 -12.77 -3.62 11.94
C SER A 96 -13.57 -2.35 12.23
N SER A 97 -12.89 -1.28 12.63
CA SER A 97 -13.50 0.05 12.85
C SER A 97 -13.92 0.77 11.55
N GLY A 98 -13.54 0.27 10.37
CA GLY A 98 -13.85 0.95 9.11
C GLY A 98 -13.81 0.10 7.85
N LYS A 99 -13.35 -1.15 7.93
CA LYS A 99 -13.41 -2.07 6.82
C LYS A 99 -14.85 -2.21 6.34
N ASN A 100 -15.01 -2.34 5.02
CA ASN A 100 -16.27 -2.48 4.30
C ASN A 100 -17.17 -1.23 4.24
N THR A 101 -17.03 -0.27 5.15
CA THR A 101 -17.91 0.93 5.22
C THR A 101 -17.79 1.84 4.00
N THR A 102 -16.57 2.02 3.48
CA THR A 102 -16.32 2.97 2.36
C THR A 102 -17.09 2.59 1.09
N ASP A 103 -17.27 1.29 0.85
CA ASP A 103 -17.91 0.78 -0.37
C ASP A 103 -19.28 0.15 -0.11
N GLY A 104 -19.76 0.13 1.14
CA GLY A 104 -21.04 -0.45 1.52
C GLY A 104 -21.16 -1.95 1.24
N VAL A 105 -20.07 -2.70 1.44
CA VAL A 105 -19.99 -4.14 1.11
C VAL A 105 -20.08 -5.02 2.36
N GLU A 106 -20.30 -6.32 2.18
CA GLU A 106 -20.22 -7.31 3.24
C GLU A 106 -19.11 -8.33 2.92
N ALA A 107 -17.89 -8.05 3.40
CA ALA A 107 -16.75 -8.96 3.31
C ALA A 107 -16.24 -9.29 4.72
N SER A 108 -15.17 -10.10 4.82
CA SER A 108 -14.48 -10.36 6.10
C SER A 108 -14.28 -9.06 6.91
N PRO A 109 -14.55 -9.03 8.23
CA PRO A 109 -14.61 -7.78 8.99
C PRO A 109 -13.24 -7.16 9.30
N LEU A 110 -12.14 -7.88 9.09
CA LEU A 110 -10.79 -7.45 9.48
C LEU A 110 -9.76 -7.96 8.48
N ILE A 111 -8.80 -7.12 8.11
CA ILE A 111 -7.52 -7.59 7.57
C ILE A 111 -6.56 -7.78 8.77
N PRO A 112 -6.04 -8.98 9.04
CA PRO A 112 -5.08 -9.20 10.12
C PRO A 112 -3.83 -8.32 9.96
N LEU A 113 -3.38 -7.68 11.05
CA LEU A 113 -2.18 -6.83 11.03
C LEU A 113 -0.94 -7.55 10.48
N ARG A 114 -0.81 -8.85 10.76
CA ARG A 114 0.29 -9.68 10.25
C ARG A 114 0.40 -9.61 8.72
N ASP A 115 -0.73 -9.55 8.03
CA ASP A 115 -0.77 -9.56 6.57
C ASP A 115 -0.33 -8.20 6.03
N LEU A 116 -0.72 -7.08 6.67
CA LEU A 116 -0.23 -5.74 6.32
C LEU A 116 1.30 -5.65 6.45
N ILE A 117 1.84 -6.17 7.54
CA ILE A 117 3.30 -6.17 7.78
C ILE A 117 4.00 -6.99 6.69
N LEU A 118 3.56 -8.23 6.45
CA LEU A 118 4.19 -9.14 5.49
C LEU A 118 4.06 -8.64 4.05
N LEU A 119 2.94 -7.99 3.69
CA LEU A 119 2.71 -7.44 2.35
C LEU A 119 3.62 -6.24 2.00
N THR A 120 4.32 -5.66 2.97
CA THR A 120 5.34 -4.64 2.72
C THR A 120 6.40 -5.13 1.73
N TYR A 121 6.83 -6.39 1.84
CA TYR A 121 7.86 -6.95 0.96
C TYR A 121 7.38 -7.09 -0.49
N PRO A 122 6.31 -7.84 -0.82
CA PRO A 122 5.89 -8.01 -2.20
C PRO A 122 5.50 -6.68 -2.86
N ILE A 123 4.86 -5.76 -2.15
CA ILE A 123 4.51 -4.43 -2.69
C ILE A 123 5.76 -3.65 -3.13
N THR A 124 6.83 -3.70 -2.34
CA THR A 124 8.04 -2.92 -2.62
C THR A 124 8.99 -3.65 -3.59
N ALA A 125 9.15 -4.96 -3.44
CA ALA A 125 10.02 -5.77 -4.30
C ALA A 125 9.53 -5.83 -5.74
N THR A 126 8.21 -5.92 -5.95
CA THR A 126 7.62 -6.01 -7.30
C THR A 126 7.57 -4.68 -8.04
N LEU A 127 7.86 -3.55 -7.39
CA LEU A 127 8.01 -2.24 -8.05
C LEU A 127 9.35 -2.12 -8.80
N LYS A 128 10.40 -2.81 -8.35
CA LYS A 128 11.76 -2.65 -8.88
C LYS A 128 11.87 -2.80 -10.41
N PRO A 129 11.20 -3.78 -11.06
CA PRO A 129 11.20 -3.88 -12.53
C PRO A 129 10.56 -2.67 -13.23
N PHE A 130 9.53 -2.06 -12.64
CA PHE A 130 8.87 -0.87 -13.19
C PHE A 130 9.77 0.36 -13.07
N LEU A 131 10.44 0.52 -11.92
CA LEU A 131 11.43 1.59 -11.69
C LEU A 131 12.58 1.58 -12.71
N GLY A 132 12.90 0.41 -13.29
CA GLY A 132 13.93 0.26 -14.31
C GLY A 132 13.49 0.50 -15.76
N ARG A 133 12.21 0.80 -16.03
CA ARG A 133 11.70 0.90 -17.41
C ARG A 133 12.27 2.05 -18.23
N THR A 134 12.81 3.08 -17.58
CA THR A 134 13.45 4.22 -18.24
C THR A 134 14.94 4.02 -18.53
N GLY A 135 15.51 2.86 -18.19
CA GLY A 135 16.94 2.60 -18.36
C GLY A 135 17.84 3.37 -17.39
N ALA A 136 17.29 3.82 -16.26
CA ALA A 136 18.05 4.48 -15.20
C ALA A 136 19.21 3.58 -14.70
N PRO A 137 20.33 4.16 -14.24
CA PRO A 137 21.44 3.38 -13.67
C PRO A 137 20.97 2.49 -12.50
N PRO A 138 21.58 1.31 -12.30
CA PRO A 138 21.21 0.39 -11.21
C PRO A 138 21.18 1.03 -9.82
N GLU A 139 22.11 1.95 -9.54
CA GLU A 139 22.18 2.68 -8.27
C GLU A 139 20.97 3.60 -8.05
N GLU A 140 20.46 4.22 -9.11
CA GLU A 140 19.27 5.06 -9.05
C GLU A 140 18.00 4.23 -8.87
N ILE A 141 17.90 3.09 -9.55
CA ILE A 141 16.81 2.12 -9.34
C ILE A 141 16.79 1.64 -7.88
N GLU A 142 17.96 1.31 -7.33
CA GLU A 142 18.08 0.88 -5.93
C GLU A 142 17.70 2.01 -4.98
N ARG A 143 18.15 3.24 -5.22
CA ARG A 143 17.78 4.42 -4.41
C ARG A 143 16.26 4.60 -4.36
N MET A 144 15.58 4.52 -5.51
CA MET A 144 14.12 4.60 -5.56
C MET A 144 13.45 3.42 -4.83
N GLN A 145 13.94 2.20 -5.02
CA GLN A 145 13.38 1.02 -4.36
C GLN A 145 13.51 1.10 -2.83
N GLN A 146 14.66 1.56 -2.32
CA GLN A 146 14.87 1.77 -0.89
C GLN A 146 13.94 2.86 -0.34
N ALA A 147 13.77 3.97 -1.06
CA ALA A 147 12.85 5.03 -0.66
C ALA A 147 11.40 4.53 -0.59
N TRP A 148 10.96 3.71 -1.55
CA TRP A 148 9.67 3.02 -1.52
C TRP A 148 9.55 2.09 -0.33
N LEU A 149 10.56 1.26 -0.06
CA LEU A 149 10.55 0.35 1.10
C LEU A 149 10.40 1.12 2.42
N LYS A 150 11.21 2.15 2.63
CA LYS A 150 11.15 2.99 3.84
C LYS A 150 9.80 3.70 3.98
N SER A 151 9.25 4.20 2.87
CA SER A 151 7.92 4.82 2.85
C SER A 151 6.84 3.82 3.26
N VAL A 152 6.77 2.66 2.61
CA VAL A 152 5.74 1.66 2.92
C VAL A 152 5.86 1.17 4.36
N LEU A 153 7.08 1.01 4.89
CA LEU A 153 7.29 0.70 6.31
C LEU A 153 6.70 1.78 7.24
N LEU A 154 6.90 3.07 6.94
CA LEU A 154 6.28 4.16 7.71
C LEU A 154 4.75 4.08 7.66
N GLN A 155 4.21 3.90 6.46
CA GLN A 155 2.77 3.85 6.22
C GLN A 155 2.12 2.67 6.95
N VAL A 156 2.62 1.45 6.77
CA VAL A 156 2.12 0.26 7.47
C VAL A 156 2.27 0.39 8.98
N THR A 157 3.33 1.03 9.47
CA THR A 157 3.45 1.32 10.91
C THR A 157 2.32 2.25 11.37
N LEU A 158 2.05 3.35 10.65
CA LEU A 158 0.92 4.26 10.95
C LEU A 158 -0.44 3.54 10.87
N TRP A 159 -0.63 2.68 9.87
CA TRP A 159 -1.86 1.91 9.69
C TRP A 159 -2.08 0.87 10.79
N SER A 160 -1.02 0.52 11.54
CA SER A 160 -1.12 -0.39 12.68
C SER A 160 -1.75 0.26 13.92
N HIS A 161 -1.84 1.60 13.97
CA HIS A 161 -2.40 2.32 15.12
C HIS A 161 -3.76 1.78 15.63
N PRO A 162 -4.81 1.56 14.80
CA PRO A 162 -6.08 1.02 15.28
C PRO A 162 -6.02 -0.44 15.78
N TYR A 163 -4.92 -1.17 15.52
CA TYR A 163 -4.73 -2.56 15.96
C TYR A 163 -4.03 -2.68 17.32
N VAL A 164 -3.33 -1.63 17.74
CA VAL A 164 -2.51 -1.63 18.94
C VAL A 164 -3.34 -1.12 20.12
N ARG A 165 -3.12 -1.70 21.31
CA ARG A 165 -3.84 -1.26 22.52
C ARG A 165 -3.44 0.17 22.87
N GLY A 166 -4.35 0.89 23.53
CA GLY A 166 -4.11 2.28 23.93
C GLY A 166 -2.84 2.41 24.79
N GLY A 167 -1.93 3.29 24.37
CA GLY A 167 -0.64 3.52 25.04
C GLY A 167 0.47 2.54 24.65
N GLU A 168 0.22 1.59 23.74
CA GLU A 168 1.21 0.59 23.29
C GLU A 168 1.72 0.80 21.85
N PHE A 169 1.28 1.89 21.18
CA PHE A 169 1.73 2.27 19.83
C PHE A 169 3.03 3.06 19.87
#